data_AF-A0A7K0M090-F1
#
_entry.id   AF-A0A7K0M090-F1
#
_cell.length_a   1.000
_cell.length_b   1.000
_cell.length_c   1.000
_cell.angle_alpha   90.00
_cell.angle_beta   90.00
_cell.angle_gamma   90.00
#
_symmetry.space_group_name_H-M   'P 1'
#
loop_
_entity.id
_entity.type
_entity.pdbx_description
1 polymer ?
#
loop_
_entity_poly.entity_id
_entity_poly.type
_entity_poly.pdbx_seq_one_letter_code
_entity_poly.pdbx_strand_id
1 'polypeptide(L)'
;MFYVPGIFEPRFTVTVRLLGAEAEAMADRFWLFGATAVVELADSEGFVRLIGDLTPSGIRGLEAGSLVVGIDPIEADFELSNEWRKHAQVWVCGNRILLRPEWVSNDAQQQQQLDDGSLLEIVLEPGS
;
A
#
# COMPACT_ATOMS: atom_id res chain seq x y z
N MET A 1 -0.98 -19.03 -16.66
CA MET A 1 -0.53 -17.63 -16.61
C MET A 1 -1.21 -16.90 -17.75
N PHE A 2 -2.33 -16.21 -17.47
CA PHE A 2 -3.09 -15.52 -18.51
C PHE A 2 -2.71 -14.04 -18.47
N TYR A 3 -1.91 -13.62 -19.44
CA TYR A 3 -1.72 -12.21 -19.77
C TYR A 3 -2.89 -11.78 -20.64
N VAL A 4 -3.75 -10.91 -20.12
CA VAL A 4 -4.78 -10.23 -20.91
C VAL A 4 -4.23 -8.86 -21.25
N PRO A 5 -3.88 -8.56 -22.51
CA PRO A 5 -3.46 -7.23 -22.92
C PRO A 5 -4.70 -6.32 -22.99
N GLY A 6 -5.12 -5.81 -21.83
CA GLY A 6 -5.75 -4.50 -21.77
C GLY A 6 -4.63 -3.47 -21.85
N ILE A 7 -4.76 -2.48 -22.72
CA ILE A 7 -3.86 -1.31 -22.73
C ILE A 7 -4.12 -0.57 -21.41
N PHE A 8 -3.46 -1.00 -20.33
CA PHE A 8 -3.39 -0.19 -19.12
C PHE A 8 -2.57 1.04 -19.51
N GLU A 9 -3.22 2.20 -19.54
CA GLU A 9 -2.49 3.46 -19.67
C GLU A 9 -1.50 3.53 -18.49
N PRO A 10 -0.21 3.80 -18.74
CA PRO A 10 0.77 3.87 -17.67
C PRO A 10 0.31 4.91 -16.64
N ARG A 11 0.43 4.55 -15.36
CA ARG A 11 0.08 5.42 -14.24
C ARG A 11 1.34 5.83 -13.49
N PHE A 12 1.30 7.02 -12.93
CA PHE A 12 2.40 7.67 -12.25
C PHE A 12 1.95 8.09 -10.87
N THR A 13 2.81 7.91 -9.88
CA THR A 13 2.68 8.52 -8.57
C THR A 13 2.96 10.01 -8.75
N VAL A 14 1.98 10.85 -8.45
CA VAL A 14 2.10 12.30 -8.50
C VAL A 14 2.05 12.82 -7.08
N THR A 15 3.07 13.58 -6.69
CA THR A 15 3.16 14.22 -5.38
C THR A 15 2.98 15.73 -5.52
N VAL A 16 2.03 16.27 -4.76
CA VAL A 16 1.75 17.70 -4.63
C VAL A 16 1.95 18.09 -3.17
N ARG A 17 2.71 19.16 -2.94
CA ARG A 17 2.86 19.77 -1.61
C ARG A 17 2.08 21.07 -1.58
N LEU A 18 1.22 21.22 -0.59
CA LEU A 18 0.30 22.35 -0.45
C LEU A 18 -0.05 22.61 1.02
N LEU A 19 -0.74 23.72 1.30
CA LEU A 19 -1.21 23.99 2.66
C LEU A 19 -2.30 22.99 3.04
N GLY A 20 -2.36 22.58 4.31
CA GLY A 20 -3.39 21.63 4.77
C GLY A 20 -4.82 22.12 4.52
N ALA A 21 -5.06 23.43 4.55
CA ALA A 21 -6.37 24.02 4.24
C ALA A 21 -6.82 23.82 2.77
N GLU A 22 -5.88 23.53 1.87
CA GLU A 22 -6.12 23.33 0.44
C GLU A 22 -6.18 21.83 0.06
N ALA A 23 -5.89 20.94 1.02
CA ALA A 23 -5.76 19.50 0.80
C ALA A 23 -7.03 18.89 0.18
N GLU A 24 -8.19 19.14 0.78
CA GLU A 24 -9.47 18.59 0.34
C GLU A 24 -9.78 18.97 -1.11
N ALA A 25 -9.66 20.27 -1.44
CA ALA A 25 -9.93 20.77 -2.80
C ALA A 25 -8.95 20.21 -3.83
N MET A 26 -7.70 19.93 -3.43
CA MET A 26 -6.73 19.28 -4.31
C MET A 26 -7.03 17.79 -4.47
N ALA A 27 -7.43 17.09 -3.41
CA ALA A 27 -7.84 15.70 -3.48
C ALA A 27 -9.01 15.52 -4.46
N ASP A 28 -10.00 16.42 -4.44
CA ASP A 28 -11.08 16.45 -5.45
C ASP A 28 -10.57 16.55 -6.89
N ARG A 29 -9.50 17.32 -7.11
CA ARG A 29 -8.89 17.42 -8.44
C ARG A 29 -8.18 16.13 -8.84
N PHE A 30 -7.51 15.44 -7.93
CA PHE A 30 -6.96 14.12 -8.20
C PHE A 30 -8.07 13.15 -8.65
N TRP A 31 -9.19 13.11 -7.92
CA TRP A 31 -10.34 12.28 -8.29
C TRP A 31 -10.95 12.67 -9.63
N LEU A 32 -11.13 13.97 -9.89
CA LEU A 32 -11.64 14.49 -11.16
C LEU A 32 -10.75 14.09 -12.34
N PHE A 33 -9.43 14.07 -12.15
CA PHE A 33 -8.47 13.66 -13.18
C PHE A 33 -8.20 12.15 -13.20
N GLY A 34 -9.03 11.38 -12.50
CA GLY A 34 -9.10 9.93 -12.63
C GLY A 34 -8.14 9.17 -11.73
N ALA A 35 -7.68 9.75 -10.62
CA ALA A 35 -6.96 9.00 -9.59
C ALA A 35 -7.79 7.82 -9.06
N THR A 36 -7.13 6.72 -8.73
CA THR A 36 -7.79 5.54 -8.14
C THR A 36 -7.57 5.47 -6.63
N ALA A 37 -6.50 6.09 -6.14
CA ALA A 37 -6.21 6.31 -4.74
C ALA A 37 -5.55 7.68 -4.54
N VAL A 38 -5.84 8.29 -3.38
CA VAL A 38 -5.19 9.51 -2.91
C VAL A 38 -4.86 9.32 -1.44
N VAL A 39 -3.62 9.62 -1.08
CA VAL A 39 -3.10 9.55 0.29
C VAL A 39 -2.66 10.94 0.70
N GLU A 40 -3.08 11.34 1.89
CA GLU A 40 -2.60 12.54 2.56
C GLU A 40 -1.58 12.17 3.63
N LEU A 41 -0.41 12.81 3.55
CA LEU A 41 0.64 12.69 4.55
C LEU A 41 0.92 14.07 5.16
N ALA A 42 0.92 14.13 6.49
CA ALA A 42 1.36 15.31 7.21
C ALA A 42 2.82 15.65 6.83
N ASP A 43 3.08 16.94 6.64
CA ASP A 43 4.41 17.50 6.46
C ASP A 43 4.65 18.56 7.55
N SER A 44 5.79 19.25 7.46
CA SER A 44 6.19 20.34 8.32
C SER A 44 5.39 21.62 8.06
N GLU A 45 5.27 22.45 9.11
CA GLU A 45 4.83 23.85 9.02
C GLU A 45 3.42 24.06 8.43
N GLY A 46 2.49 23.13 8.69
CA GLY A 46 1.10 23.25 8.23
C GLY A 46 0.90 22.90 6.75
N PHE A 47 1.94 22.38 6.10
CA PHE A 47 1.84 21.76 4.79
C PHE A 47 1.47 20.28 4.90
N VAL A 48 0.90 19.77 3.82
CA VAL A 48 0.67 18.34 3.61
C VAL A 48 1.23 17.94 2.25
N ARG A 49 1.48 16.64 2.09
CA ARG A 49 1.76 16.03 0.79
C ARG A 49 0.57 15.17 0.40
N LEU A 50 0.00 15.47 -0.75
CA LEU A 50 -0.96 14.59 -1.41
C LEU A 50 -0.23 13.76 -2.44
N ILE A 51 -0.45 12.45 -2.37
CA ILE A 51 0.12 11.46 -3.27
C ILE A 51 -1.03 10.70 -3.90
N GLY A 52 -1.10 10.66 -5.22
CA GLY A 52 -2.11 9.89 -5.93
C GLY A 52 -1.61 9.40 -7.27
N ASP A 53 -2.32 8.43 -7.84
CA ASP A 53 -1.95 7.82 -9.10
C ASP A 53 -2.66 8.48 -10.28
N LEU A 54 -1.94 8.99 -11.27
CA LEU A 54 -2.54 9.62 -12.45
C LEU A 54 -1.95 9.08 -13.75
N THR A 55 -2.77 9.11 -14.80
CA THR A 55 -2.30 8.90 -16.17
C THR A 55 -1.61 10.17 -16.70
N PRO A 56 -0.85 10.11 -17.82
CA PRO A 56 -0.28 11.29 -18.44
C PRO A 56 -1.30 12.39 -18.75
N SER A 57 -2.53 12.02 -19.10
CA SER A 57 -3.61 12.98 -19.34
C SER A 57 -4.10 13.65 -18.06
N GLY A 58 -4.23 12.89 -16.96
CA GLY A 58 -4.57 13.41 -15.65
C GLY A 58 -3.51 14.35 -15.08
N ILE A 59 -2.22 14.02 -15.23
CA ILE A 59 -1.09 14.89 -14.84
C ILE A 59 -1.22 16.27 -15.48
N ARG A 60 -1.42 16.33 -16.80
CA ARG A 60 -1.55 17.61 -17.52
C ARG A 60 -2.74 18.44 -17.02
N GLY A 61 -3.84 17.79 -16.64
CA GLY A 61 -5.00 18.45 -16.05
C GLY A 61 -4.71 19.03 -14.65
N LEU A 62 -3.90 18.32 -13.86
CA LEU A 62 -3.51 18.74 -12.51
C LEU A 62 -2.49 19.89 -12.55
N GLU A 63 -1.49 19.82 -13.44
CA GLU A 63 -0.44 20.84 -13.65
C GLU A 63 -1.02 22.19 -14.07
N ALA A 64 -2.16 22.20 -14.76
CA ALA A 64 -2.84 23.42 -15.22
C ALA A 64 -3.38 24.33 -14.09
N GLY A 65 -3.00 24.09 -12.83
CA GLY A 65 -3.30 25.00 -11.72
C GLY A 65 -2.76 24.57 -10.36
N SER A 66 -1.61 23.87 -10.31
CA SER A 66 -1.05 23.33 -9.06
C SER A 66 0.48 23.29 -9.11
N LEU A 67 1.15 23.41 -7.97
CA LEU A 67 2.59 23.16 -7.87
C LEU A 67 2.83 21.65 -7.67
N VAL A 68 3.11 20.94 -8.76
CA VAL A 68 3.54 19.54 -8.71
C VAL A 68 5.01 19.48 -8.31
N VAL A 69 5.34 18.71 -7.28
CA VAL A 69 6.70 18.63 -6.73
C VAL A 69 7.41 17.30 -7.01
N GLY A 70 6.69 16.30 -7.52
CA GLY A 70 7.26 15.02 -7.96
C GLY A 70 6.30 14.23 -8.84
N ILE A 71 6.86 13.53 -9.83
CA ILE A 71 6.15 12.59 -10.71
C ILE A 71 7.06 11.40 -10.93
N ASP A 72 6.65 10.24 -10.44
CA ASP A 72 7.41 8.99 -10.54
C ASP A 72 6.52 7.90 -11.19
N PRO A 73 7.06 7.03 -12.04
CA PRO A 73 6.29 5.91 -12.57
C PRO A 73 5.81 5.00 -11.43
N ILE A 74 4.58 4.48 -11.53
CA ILE A 74 4.14 3.41 -10.63
C ILE A 74 4.79 2.13 -11.09
N GLU A 75 5.86 1.76 -10.41
CA GLU A 75 6.40 0.42 -10.48
C GLU A 75 5.64 -0.43 -9.47
N ALA A 76 5.26 -1.66 -9.86
CA ALA A 76 4.76 -2.61 -8.89
C ALA A 76 5.90 -2.88 -7.91
N ASP A 77 5.81 -2.26 -6.73
CA ASP A 77 6.83 -2.37 -5.71
C ASP A 77 6.68 -3.71 -4.98
N PHE A 78 7.13 -4.76 -5.66
CA PHE A 78 7.24 -6.09 -5.07
C PHE A 78 8.19 -6.09 -3.86
N GLU A 79 9.10 -5.12 -3.77
CA GLU A 79 10.00 -4.97 -2.62
C GLU A 79 9.21 -4.49 -1.40
N LEU A 80 8.31 -3.50 -1.51
CA LEU A 80 7.44 -3.06 -0.42
C LEU A 80 6.55 -4.20 0.11
N SER A 81 5.99 -5.00 -0.80
CA SER A 81 5.23 -6.21 -0.43
C SER A 81 6.11 -7.21 0.33
N ASN A 82 7.35 -7.40 -0.10
CA ASN A 82 8.31 -8.29 0.55
C ASN A 82 8.80 -7.73 1.90
N GLU A 83 9.04 -6.43 2.03
CA GLU A 83 9.42 -5.79 3.29
C GLU A 83 8.30 -5.90 4.32
N TRP A 84 7.04 -5.64 3.94
CA TRP A 84 5.89 -5.86 4.82
C TRP A 84 5.82 -7.32 5.29
N ARG A 85 6.04 -8.28 4.39
CA ARG A 85 6.07 -9.72 4.72
C ARG A 85 7.15 -10.08 5.72
N LYS A 86 8.30 -9.38 5.78
CA LYS A 86 9.37 -9.63 6.77
C LYS A 86 8.93 -9.34 8.20
N HIS A 87 7.95 -8.46 8.41
CA HIS A 87 7.39 -8.17 9.73
C HIS A 87 6.31 -9.17 10.17
N ALA A 88 5.91 -10.06 9.28
CA ALA A 88 4.92 -11.08 9.58
C ALA A 88 5.52 -12.15 10.51
N GLN A 89 4.77 -12.54 11.54
CA GLN A 89 5.18 -13.54 12.52
C GLN A 89 4.04 -14.52 12.80
N VAL A 90 4.38 -15.65 13.42
CA VAL A 90 3.39 -16.59 13.97
C VAL A 90 2.76 -15.99 15.22
N TRP A 91 1.46 -16.17 15.39
CA TRP A 91 0.72 -15.74 16.57
C TRP A 91 0.08 -16.91 17.28
N VAL A 92 0.24 -16.98 18.60
CA VAL A 92 -0.47 -17.94 19.44
C VAL A 92 -1.69 -17.24 20.04
N CYS A 93 -2.88 -17.72 19.69
CA CYS A 93 -4.15 -17.17 20.14
C CYS A 93 -4.74 -18.06 21.23
N GLY A 94 -4.62 -17.63 22.48
CA GLY A 94 -5.00 -18.44 23.64
C GLY A 94 -4.13 -19.70 23.74
N ASN A 95 -4.72 -20.82 24.17
CA ASN A 95 -3.94 -22.01 24.52
C ASN A 95 -3.97 -23.09 23.41
N ARG A 96 -4.71 -22.88 22.32
CA ARG A 96 -5.01 -23.95 21.35
C ARG A 96 -4.92 -23.57 19.88
N ILE A 97 -4.73 -22.29 19.55
CA ILE A 97 -4.76 -21.82 18.16
C ILE A 97 -3.43 -21.16 17.83
N LEU A 98 -2.87 -21.56 16.69
CA LEU A 98 -1.70 -20.96 16.09
C LEU A 98 -2.09 -20.37 14.73
N LEU A 99 -1.93 -19.06 14.58
CA LEU A 99 -2.15 -18.33 13.32
C LEU A 99 -0.81 -18.09 12.65
N ARG A 100 -0.69 -18.49 11.39
CA ARG A 100 0.55 -18.32 10.62
C ARG A 100 0.24 -17.82 9.21
N PRO A 101 0.85 -16.70 8.78
CA PRO A 101 0.83 -16.32 7.37
C PRO A 101 1.52 -17.38 6.50
N GLU A 102 0.96 -17.71 5.34
CA GLU A 102 1.45 -18.80 4.48
C GLU A 102 2.96 -18.70 4.17
N TRP A 103 3.45 -17.48 3.96
CA TRP A 103 4.84 -17.17 3.61
C TRP A 103 5.83 -17.19 4.79
N VAL A 104 5.36 -17.38 6.02
CA VAL A 104 6.23 -17.53 7.20
C VAL A 104 6.51 -19.01 7.42
N SER A 105 7.79 -19.42 7.34
CA SER A 105 8.20 -20.80 7.60
C SER A 105 8.03 -21.20 9.06
N ASN A 106 7.65 -22.46 9.27
CA ASN A 106 7.49 -23.05 10.59
C ASN A 106 8.86 -23.55 11.11
N ASP A 107 9.83 -22.65 11.27
CA ASP A 107 11.12 -23.02 11.81
C ASP A 107 10.97 -23.37 13.30
N ALA A 108 11.45 -24.57 13.66
CA ALA A 108 11.19 -25.29 14.92
C ALA A 108 11.60 -24.56 16.23
N GLN A 109 12.06 -23.31 16.16
CA GLN A 109 12.47 -22.51 17.32
C GLN A 109 11.30 -21.79 18.02
N GLN A 110 10.14 -21.62 17.38
CA GLN A 110 8.95 -21.04 18.04
C GLN A 110 8.02 -22.09 18.69
N GLN A 111 8.29 -23.38 18.48
CA GLN A 111 7.51 -24.49 19.04
C GLN A 111 7.83 -24.81 20.52
N GLN A 112 8.87 -24.21 21.10
CA GLN A 112 9.36 -24.53 22.46
C GLN A 112 8.44 -24.08 23.63
N GLN A 113 7.25 -23.54 23.36
CA GLN A 113 6.29 -23.14 24.40
C GLN A 113 4.97 -23.92 24.39
N LEU A 114 4.89 -25.03 23.65
CA LEU A 114 3.64 -25.72 23.34
C LEU A 114 3.65 -27.17 23.84
N ASP A 115 3.91 -27.34 25.13
CA ASP A 115 3.64 -28.58 25.83
C ASP A 115 2.17 -28.59 26.29
N ASP A 116 1.48 -29.71 26.02
CA ASP A 116 0.19 -30.18 26.57
C ASP A 116 -1.11 -30.03 25.75
N GLY A 117 -1.04 -29.96 24.41
CA GLY A 117 -2.25 -30.18 23.61
C GLY A 117 -2.04 -30.01 22.11
N SER A 118 -2.77 -30.79 21.29
CA SER A 118 -2.78 -30.59 19.84
C SER A 118 -3.34 -29.20 19.53
N LEU A 119 -2.46 -28.29 19.11
CA LEU A 119 -2.85 -26.98 18.61
C LEU A 119 -3.48 -27.13 17.23
N LEU A 120 -4.51 -26.34 16.98
CA LEU A 120 -5.04 -26.13 15.65
C LEU A 120 -4.24 -25.03 14.96
N GLU A 121 -3.50 -25.39 13.91
CA GLU A 121 -2.84 -24.42 13.03
C GLU A 121 -3.84 -23.91 11.99
N ILE A 122 -3.93 -22.58 11.87
CA ILE A 122 -4.69 -21.90 10.81
C ILE A 122 -3.68 -21.11 9.98
N VAL A 123 -3.59 -21.47 8.70
CA VAL A 123 -2.74 -20.79 7.74
C VAL A 123 -3.53 -19.66 7.09
N LEU A 124 -3.00 -18.44 7.14
CA LEU A 124 -3.60 -17.25 6.54
C LEU A 124 -3.03 -17.08 5.13
N GLU A 125 -3.89 -17.27 4.13
CA GLU A 125 -3.58 -16.95 2.73
C GLU A 125 -3.66 -15.43 2.50
N PRO A 126 -2.87 -14.87 1.57
CA PRO A 126 -3.03 -13.47 1.17
C PRO A 126 -4.43 -13.22 0.60
N GLY A 127 -5.04 -12.09 0.97
CA GLY A 127 -6.32 -11.65 0.40
C GLY A 127 -6.21 -11.49 -1.11
N SER A 128 -7.24 -11.95 -1.83
CA SER A 128 -7.35 -11.89 -3.30
C SER A 128 -7.63 -10.48 -3.80
#